data_AF-A0A947PBH7-F1
#
_entry.id   AF-A0A947PBH7-F1
#
_cell.length_a   1.000
_cell.length_b   1.000
_cell.length_c   1.000
_cell.angle_alpha   90.00
_cell.angle_beta   90.00
_cell.angle_gamma   90.00
#
_symmetry.space_group_name_H-M   'P 1'
#
loop_
_entity.id
_entity.type
_entity.pdbx_description
1 polymer ?
#
loop_
_entity_poly.entity_id
_entity_poly.type
_entity_poly.pdbx_seq_one_letter_code
_entity_poly.pdbx_strand_id
1 'polypeptide(L)'
;MIQQAEIEKGLKTAGLKKGATVILHSSLASLGQVAGGAETVVNAFLHVLDSTGTLVVPTFGALGAITDAVKAHPKAVQSLHPLAGVAAIGAKAKAICRDHWQAGLAHEKDTPYMRIAELGGYVCLLGVDQDRNTMLHSVEEVLRLPYLKTTAAKTFDTPGGQVTKSWPFFPGPHRDFIGLDRLFRESLPASGGALGDQGGKMKIVRIGHAVVRLIKGRDLMELALEAGRQDPAFVLCANPNCADCVAQRADLWRARFAGESFHLAVSTLLAGRYLPEIIEQCARAGIRGVELDILEGMPVELMAADKLKTTVAALREGKLEVTALRARAVGMKPSVLIERARKCGVARVVLPLAERAEEALAAARDQGIALSFFNTMFDSEQTSAMLLRLKGKGWNPGFTFSATGFARLGEKPFLGSYKKKLRRFVDQLDVEDCLFDGTPQPLAHGNAEIKELISILRCASFDGWLVLGAGNRGLGSLSEMAGRFVGLLDAM
;
A
#
# COMPACT_ATOMS: atom_id res chain seq x y z
N MET A 1 45.98 -11.21 0.52
CA MET A 1 45.09 -12.31 0.11
C MET A 1 44.57 -12.96 1.38
N ILE A 2 43.26 -13.10 1.52
CA ILE A 2 42.58 -13.62 2.71
C ILE A 2 42.68 -15.13 2.72
N GLN A 3 43.04 -15.69 3.88
CA GLN A 3 43.12 -17.12 4.11
C GLN A 3 41.88 -17.67 4.79
N GLN A 4 41.65 -18.99 4.69
CA GLN A 4 40.52 -19.68 5.32
C GLN A 4 40.40 -19.35 6.81
N ALA A 5 41.51 -19.39 7.56
CA ALA A 5 41.54 -19.14 9.00
C ALA A 5 41.05 -17.73 9.39
N GLU A 6 41.28 -16.73 8.53
CA GLU A 6 40.79 -15.36 8.76
C GLU A 6 39.27 -15.27 8.59
N ILE A 7 38.73 -15.98 7.59
CA ILE A 7 37.28 -16.08 7.38
C ILE A 7 36.64 -16.79 8.58
N GLU A 8 37.20 -17.92 9.01
CA GLU A 8 36.68 -18.65 10.16
C GLU A 8 36.70 -17.84 11.46
N LYS A 9 37.79 -17.10 11.70
CA LYS A 9 37.89 -16.19 12.85
C LYS A 9 36.80 -15.12 12.78
N GLY A 10 36.60 -14.52 11.61
CA GLY A 10 35.56 -13.52 11.37
C GLY A 10 34.15 -14.06 11.63
N LEU A 11 33.83 -15.26 11.12
CA LEU A 11 32.54 -15.92 11.35
C LEU A 11 32.28 -16.23 12.83
N LYS A 12 33.30 -16.71 13.55
CA LYS A 12 33.21 -16.95 15.00
C LYS A 12 32.98 -15.64 15.77
N THR A 13 33.69 -14.57 15.40
CA THR A 13 33.49 -13.22 15.97
C THR A 13 32.10 -12.66 15.69
N ALA A 14 31.53 -12.93 14.51
CA ALA A 14 30.14 -12.57 14.19
C ALA A 14 29.12 -13.28 15.09
N GLY A 15 29.55 -14.34 15.79
CA GLY A 15 28.70 -15.15 16.67
C GLY A 15 28.14 -16.41 16.03
N LEU A 16 28.62 -16.80 14.84
CA LEU A 16 28.23 -18.06 14.20
C LEU A 16 28.72 -19.23 15.07
N LYS A 17 27.81 -20.14 15.41
CA LYS A 17 28.08 -21.25 16.33
C LYS A 17 28.26 -22.56 15.56
N LYS A 18 29.03 -23.47 16.17
CA LYS A 18 29.06 -24.90 15.83
C LYS A 18 27.64 -25.47 15.85
N GLY A 19 27.34 -26.39 14.93
CA GLY A 19 26.02 -27.01 14.80
C GLY A 19 24.91 -26.09 14.26
N ALA A 20 25.21 -24.84 13.95
CA ALA A 20 24.19 -23.90 13.47
C ALA A 20 23.73 -24.24 12.04
N THR A 21 22.52 -23.81 11.71
CA THR A 21 22.06 -23.67 10.33
C THR A 21 22.21 -22.23 9.92
N VAL A 22 22.76 -21.95 8.74
CA VAL A 22 22.91 -20.58 8.21
C VAL A 22 22.53 -20.51 6.75
N ILE A 23 21.65 -19.59 6.40
CA ILE A 23 21.43 -19.18 5.01
C ILE A 23 22.35 -18.01 4.67
N LEU A 24 23.11 -18.17 3.59
CA LEU A 24 24.15 -17.25 3.17
C LEU A 24 23.76 -16.53 1.89
N HIS A 25 23.78 -15.20 1.96
CA HIS A 25 23.79 -14.31 0.81
C HIS A 25 25.17 -13.65 0.75
N SER A 26 25.81 -13.62 -0.42
CA SER A 26 27.23 -13.27 -0.47
C SER A 26 27.69 -12.60 -1.75
N SER A 27 28.73 -11.78 -1.62
CA SER A 27 29.53 -11.26 -2.73
C SER A 27 31.00 -11.63 -2.53
N LEU A 28 31.55 -12.54 -3.34
CA LEU A 28 32.97 -12.93 -3.24
C LEU A 28 33.90 -11.72 -3.43
N ALA A 29 33.58 -10.86 -4.40
CA ALA A 29 34.39 -9.68 -4.72
C ALA A 29 34.54 -8.72 -3.52
N SER A 30 33.51 -8.63 -2.67
CA SER A 30 33.52 -7.77 -1.48
C SER A 30 34.57 -8.16 -0.44
N LEU A 31 35.02 -9.42 -0.43
CA LEU A 31 36.07 -9.86 0.49
C LEU A 31 37.43 -9.29 0.07
N GLY A 32 37.66 -9.04 -1.21
CA GLY A 32 38.98 -8.83 -1.80
C GLY A 32 39.52 -10.14 -2.40
N GLN A 33 40.84 -10.29 -2.47
CA GLN A 33 41.45 -11.52 -2.98
C GLN A 33 41.40 -12.64 -1.92
N VAL A 34 40.73 -13.75 -2.21
CA VAL A 34 40.65 -14.95 -1.35
C VAL A 34 41.51 -16.06 -1.93
N ALA A 35 42.42 -16.62 -1.13
CA ALA A 35 43.22 -17.77 -1.53
C ALA A 35 42.28 -18.95 -1.81
N GLY A 36 42.35 -19.59 -2.99
CA GLY A 36 41.44 -20.68 -3.37
C GLY A 36 40.00 -20.26 -3.71
N GLY A 37 39.71 -18.95 -3.79
CA GLY A 37 38.45 -18.43 -4.28
C GLY A 37 37.22 -18.82 -3.46
N ALA A 38 36.11 -19.12 -4.14
CA ALA A 38 34.82 -19.41 -3.52
C ALA A 38 34.83 -20.67 -2.64
N GLU A 39 35.58 -21.70 -3.04
CA GLU A 39 35.68 -22.96 -2.30
C GLU A 39 36.24 -22.75 -0.89
N THR A 40 37.25 -21.88 -0.75
CA THR A 40 37.80 -21.52 0.56
C THR A 40 36.77 -20.87 1.48
N VAL A 41 35.86 -20.06 0.93
CA VAL A 41 34.77 -19.47 1.71
C VAL A 41 33.81 -20.57 2.17
N VAL A 42 33.40 -21.47 1.27
CA VAL A 42 32.52 -22.61 1.59
C VAL A 42 33.15 -23.49 2.67
N ASN A 43 34.43 -23.83 2.52
CA ASN A 43 35.18 -24.63 3.49
C ASN A 43 35.29 -23.96 4.86
N ALA A 44 35.51 -22.64 4.90
CA ALA A 44 35.52 -21.89 6.15
C ALA A 44 34.16 -21.97 6.88
N PHE A 45 33.04 -21.80 6.16
CA PHE A 45 31.71 -21.97 6.75
C PHE A 45 31.51 -23.40 7.26
N LEU A 46 31.79 -24.42 6.45
CA LEU A 46 31.61 -25.82 6.85
C LEU A 46 32.49 -26.20 8.05
N HIS A 47 33.71 -25.67 8.15
CA HIS A 47 34.60 -25.92 9.29
C HIS A 47 34.09 -25.24 10.58
N VAL A 48 33.61 -24.00 10.51
CA VAL A 48 33.02 -23.30 11.67
C VAL A 48 31.73 -23.98 12.15
N LEU A 49 30.90 -24.43 11.20
CA LEU A 49 29.63 -25.09 11.46
C LEU A 49 29.78 -26.52 11.97
N ASP A 50 30.93 -27.16 11.69
CA ASP A 50 31.24 -28.57 11.95
C ASP A 50 30.27 -29.58 11.30
N SER A 51 30.44 -30.88 11.58
CA SER A 51 29.65 -31.96 10.99
C SER A 51 28.17 -31.94 11.39
N THR A 52 27.80 -31.20 12.44
CA THR A 52 26.44 -31.08 12.95
C THR A 52 25.70 -29.86 12.39
N GLY A 53 26.43 -28.91 11.80
CA GLY A 53 25.85 -27.69 11.22
C GLY A 53 25.37 -27.86 9.78
N THR A 54 24.83 -26.80 9.20
CA THR A 54 24.33 -26.80 7.82
C THR A 54 24.44 -25.42 7.17
N LEU A 55 25.15 -25.35 6.04
CA LEU A 55 25.22 -24.17 5.19
C LEU A 55 24.12 -24.24 4.13
N VAL A 56 23.40 -23.15 3.91
CA VAL A 56 22.32 -23.02 2.93
C VAL A 56 22.57 -21.78 2.06
N VAL A 57 22.25 -21.85 0.77
CA VAL A 57 22.27 -20.70 -0.16
C VAL A 57 21.00 -20.70 -1.02
N PRO A 58 20.44 -19.53 -1.38
CA PRO A 58 19.44 -19.46 -2.45
C PRO A 58 20.02 -19.90 -3.79
N THR A 59 19.20 -20.44 -4.70
CA THR A 59 19.65 -20.98 -6.00
C THR A 59 18.83 -20.52 -7.20
N PHE A 60 17.96 -19.52 -7.01
CA PHE A 60 17.18 -18.96 -8.10
C PHE A 60 17.99 -17.91 -8.88
N GLY A 61 18.16 -18.12 -10.18
CA GLY A 61 18.96 -17.22 -11.03
C GLY A 61 20.47 -17.25 -10.75
N ALA A 62 21.17 -16.17 -11.12
CA ALA A 62 22.61 -16.03 -10.95
C ALA A 62 22.94 -15.29 -9.64
N LEU A 63 23.51 -16.00 -8.67
CA LEU A 63 23.69 -15.52 -7.28
C LEU A 63 25.16 -15.55 -6.81
N GLY A 64 26.10 -15.62 -7.76
CA GLY A 64 27.53 -15.48 -7.54
C GLY A 64 28.29 -16.77 -7.22
N ALA A 65 29.63 -16.67 -7.29
CA ALA A 65 30.53 -17.83 -7.29
C ALA A 65 30.49 -18.70 -6.02
N ILE A 66 30.16 -18.12 -4.86
CA ILE A 66 30.02 -18.88 -3.59
C ILE A 66 28.79 -19.79 -3.66
N THR A 67 27.68 -19.28 -4.19
CA THR A 67 26.46 -20.06 -4.42
C THR A 67 26.72 -21.21 -5.39
N ASP A 68 27.45 -20.96 -6.47
CA ASP A 68 27.80 -21.98 -7.46
C ASP A 68 28.72 -23.07 -6.86
N ALA A 69 29.69 -22.68 -6.03
CA ALA A 69 30.53 -23.63 -5.29
C ALA A 69 29.71 -24.50 -4.33
N VAL A 70 28.72 -23.94 -3.63
CA VAL A 70 27.81 -24.73 -2.79
C VAL A 70 26.96 -25.69 -3.62
N LYS A 71 26.43 -25.26 -4.77
CA LYS A 71 25.63 -26.12 -5.66
C LYS A 71 26.43 -27.28 -6.24
N ALA A 72 27.70 -27.04 -6.57
CA ALA A 72 28.62 -28.04 -7.14
C ALA A 72 29.19 -29.01 -6.10
N HIS A 73 29.06 -28.71 -4.81
CA HIS A 73 29.65 -29.52 -3.75
C HIS A 73 29.02 -30.94 -3.73
N PRO A 74 29.81 -32.04 -3.64
CA PRO A 74 29.29 -33.41 -3.74
C PRO A 74 28.24 -33.82 -2.70
N LYS A 75 28.22 -33.12 -1.54
CA LYS A 75 27.25 -33.33 -0.46
C LYS A 75 26.05 -32.38 -0.50
N ALA A 76 25.92 -31.56 -1.55
CA ALA A 76 24.84 -30.60 -1.65
C ALA A 76 23.49 -31.29 -1.90
N VAL A 77 22.46 -30.82 -1.19
CA VAL A 77 21.06 -31.18 -1.42
C VAL A 77 20.35 -29.94 -1.93
N GLN A 78 19.71 -30.03 -3.09
CA GLN A 78 18.93 -28.93 -3.66
C GLN A 78 17.45 -29.13 -3.38
N SER A 79 16.76 -28.06 -2.98
CA SER A 79 15.31 -28.04 -2.90
C SER A 79 14.71 -27.84 -4.28
N LEU A 80 13.54 -28.42 -4.53
CA LEU A 80 12.86 -28.29 -5.81
C LEU A 80 11.84 -27.14 -5.76
N HIS A 81 12.19 -25.95 -6.26
CA HIS A 81 11.24 -24.84 -6.44
C HIS A 81 11.75 -23.87 -7.53
N PRO A 82 10.96 -23.55 -8.56
CA PRO A 82 11.46 -22.79 -9.72
C PRO A 82 11.77 -21.32 -9.41
N LEU A 83 11.18 -20.74 -8.37
CA LEU A 83 11.28 -19.31 -8.07
C LEU A 83 12.00 -18.99 -6.75
N ALA A 84 12.27 -19.99 -5.91
CA ALA A 84 12.68 -19.79 -4.53
C ALA A 84 13.60 -20.93 -4.02
N GLY A 85 14.17 -21.72 -4.93
CA GLY A 85 15.00 -22.86 -4.57
C GLY A 85 16.21 -22.48 -3.71
N VAL A 86 16.67 -23.44 -2.90
CA VAL A 86 17.89 -23.38 -2.12
C VAL A 86 18.76 -24.62 -2.33
N ALA A 87 20.05 -24.52 -2.02
CA ALA A 87 20.98 -25.64 -1.88
C ALA A 87 21.55 -25.65 -0.46
N ALA A 88 21.74 -26.83 0.11
CA ALA A 88 22.24 -27.00 1.47
C ALA A 88 23.31 -28.09 1.58
N ILE A 89 24.30 -27.88 2.43
CA ILE A 89 25.35 -28.85 2.77
C ILE A 89 25.40 -29.00 4.30
N GLY A 90 25.25 -30.22 4.81
CA GLY A 90 25.40 -30.53 6.23
C GLY A 90 24.29 -31.40 6.80
N ALA A 91 24.28 -31.57 8.13
CA ALA A 91 23.44 -32.55 8.82
C ALA A 91 21.94 -32.41 8.57
N LYS A 92 21.45 -31.17 8.40
CA LYS A 92 20.02 -30.85 8.21
C LYS A 92 19.65 -30.58 6.76
N ALA A 93 20.56 -30.74 5.80
CA ALA A 93 20.34 -30.37 4.40
C ALA A 93 19.09 -31.02 3.79
N LYS A 94 18.90 -32.34 3.98
CA LYS A 94 17.70 -33.06 3.50
C LYS A 94 16.42 -32.54 4.15
N ALA A 95 16.43 -32.30 5.46
CA ALA A 95 15.26 -31.81 6.19
C ALA A 95 14.86 -30.39 5.77
N ILE A 96 15.84 -29.52 5.47
CA ILE A 96 15.59 -28.15 5.01
C ILE A 96 15.05 -28.15 3.58
N CYS A 97 15.62 -28.97 2.68
CA CYS A 97 15.30 -28.95 1.25
C CYS A 97 14.07 -29.79 0.85
N ARG A 98 13.55 -30.66 1.72
CA ARG A 98 12.47 -31.60 1.39
C ARG A 98 11.21 -30.92 0.87
N ASP A 99 10.55 -31.54 -0.11
CA ASP A 99 9.17 -31.24 -0.53
C ASP A 99 8.86 -29.76 -0.82
N HIS A 100 9.87 -28.95 -1.15
CA HIS A 100 9.68 -27.51 -1.38
C HIS A 100 8.71 -27.25 -2.54
N TRP A 101 8.63 -28.15 -3.51
CA TRP A 101 7.70 -28.10 -4.64
C TRP A 101 6.23 -28.19 -4.20
N GLN A 102 5.94 -28.79 -3.04
CA GLN A 102 4.59 -28.90 -2.50
C GLN A 102 4.15 -27.61 -1.81
N ALA A 103 5.08 -26.74 -1.36
CA ALA A 103 4.77 -25.53 -0.62
C ALA A 103 3.79 -24.63 -1.38
N GLY A 104 2.64 -24.32 -0.78
CA GLY A 104 1.58 -23.52 -1.40
C GLY A 104 1.99 -22.07 -1.69
N LEU A 105 3.11 -21.64 -1.10
CA LEU A 105 3.67 -20.31 -1.14
C LEU A 105 5.17 -20.40 -1.40
N ALA A 106 5.77 -19.30 -1.87
CA ALA A 106 7.16 -19.34 -2.32
C ALA A 106 8.16 -19.20 -1.16
N HIS A 107 7.80 -18.49 -0.09
CA HIS A 107 8.71 -18.19 1.02
C HIS A 107 8.14 -18.48 2.41
N GLU A 108 6.86 -18.86 2.53
CA GLU A 108 6.18 -19.07 3.82
C GLU A 108 6.13 -20.56 4.25
N LYS A 109 4.99 -21.06 4.76
CA LYS A 109 4.87 -22.35 5.44
C LYS A 109 5.38 -23.48 4.56
N ASP A 110 6.07 -24.44 5.19
CA ASP A 110 6.68 -25.61 4.55
C ASP A 110 7.83 -25.29 3.56
N THR A 111 8.36 -24.07 3.55
CA THR A 111 9.54 -23.69 2.74
C THR A 111 10.86 -23.81 3.54
N PRO A 112 12.02 -23.88 2.87
CA PRO A 112 13.33 -23.84 3.50
C PRO A 112 13.54 -22.60 4.38
N TYR A 113 13.00 -21.44 4.00
CA TYR A 113 13.18 -20.18 4.73
C TYR A 113 12.59 -20.26 6.14
N MET A 114 11.35 -20.73 6.26
CA MET A 114 10.69 -20.89 7.56
C MET A 114 11.34 -22.00 8.40
N ARG A 115 11.72 -23.12 7.78
CA ARG A 115 12.43 -24.20 8.48
C ARG A 115 13.77 -23.74 9.08
N ILE A 116 14.52 -22.89 8.36
CA ILE A 116 15.77 -22.31 8.88
C ILE A 116 15.48 -21.46 10.12
N ALA A 117 14.43 -20.64 10.11
CA ALA A 117 14.03 -19.84 11.27
C ALA A 117 13.58 -20.72 12.45
N GLU A 118 12.74 -21.73 12.21
CA GLU A 118 12.25 -22.70 13.21
C GLU A 118 13.39 -23.50 13.87
N LEU A 119 14.43 -23.86 13.10
CA LEU A 119 15.62 -24.55 13.59
C LEU A 119 16.57 -23.62 14.40
N GLY A 120 16.18 -22.37 14.65
CA GLY A 120 17.02 -21.37 15.30
C GLY A 120 18.25 -20.98 14.48
N GLY A 121 18.14 -21.10 13.15
CA GLY A 121 19.20 -20.78 12.20
C GLY A 121 19.47 -19.28 12.07
N TYR A 122 20.48 -18.96 11.27
CA TYR A 122 20.96 -17.60 11.02
C TYR A 122 20.75 -17.21 9.56
N VAL A 123 20.55 -15.91 9.34
CA VAL A 123 20.78 -15.26 8.05
C VAL A 123 22.14 -14.59 8.13
N CYS A 124 23.01 -14.88 7.15
CA CYS A 124 24.32 -14.26 7.00
C CYS A 124 24.38 -13.50 5.68
N LEU A 125 24.62 -12.19 5.76
CA LEU A 125 24.86 -11.32 4.60
C LEU A 125 26.36 -11.01 4.57
N LEU A 126 27.09 -11.69 3.68
CA LEU A 126 28.53 -11.53 3.52
C LEU A 126 28.83 -10.55 2.39
N GLY A 127 29.12 -9.31 2.76
CA GLY A 127 29.44 -8.25 1.81
C GLY A 127 28.28 -7.86 0.89
N VAL A 128 27.08 -8.13 1.34
CA VAL A 128 25.81 -7.66 0.77
C VAL A 128 24.96 -7.08 1.90
N ASP A 129 23.94 -6.32 1.55
CA ASP A 129 22.98 -5.72 2.47
C ASP A 129 21.64 -6.48 2.43
N GLN A 130 20.62 -5.87 3.06
CA GLN A 130 19.29 -6.47 3.22
C GLN A 130 18.55 -6.61 1.88
N ASP A 131 18.92 -5.89 0.81
CA ASP A 131 18.29 -6.06 -0.51
C ASP A 131 18.54 -7.43 -1.13
N ARG A 132 19.54 -8.17 -0.60
CA ARG A 132 19.79 -9.56 -0.98
C ARG A 132 19.17 -10.57 -0.02
N ASN A 133 18.52 -10.14 1.05
CA ASN A 133 17.98 -10.99 2.08
C ASN A 133 16.59 -11.53 1.71
N THR A 134 16.58 -12.71 1.10
CA THR A 134 15.36 -13.30 0.55
C THR A 134 14.37 -13.77 1.63
N MET A 135 14.82 -13.92 2.88
CA MET A 135 13.94 -14.28 4.00
C MET A 135 12.92 -13.17 4.31
N LEU A 136 13.20 -11.92 3.93
CA LEU A 136 12.27 -10.81 4.15
C LEU A 136 11.00 -10.92 3.30
N HIS A 137 11.03 -11.66 2.18
CA HIS A 137 9.81 -11.95 1.42
C HIS A 137 8.84 -12.87 2.16
N SER A 138 9.35 -13.74 3.06
CA SER A 138 8.49 -14.54 3.94
C SER A 138 7.61 -13.66 4.83
N VAL A 139 8.11 -12.49 5.26
CA VAL A 139 7.37 -11.55 6.11
C VAL A 139 6.15 -11.00 5.38
N GLU A 140 6.33 -10.55 4.13
CA GLU A 140 5.23 -10.05 3.30
C GLU A 140 4.17 -11.12 3.06
N GLU A 141 4.59 -12.35 2.73
CA GLU A 141 3.70 -13.49 2.50
C GLU A 141 2.90 -13.87 3.76
N VAL A 142 3.53 -13.86 4.94
CA VAL A 142 2.84 -14.10 6.23
C VAL A 142 1.77 -13.05 6.50
N LEU A 143 2.07 -11.78 6.21
CA LEU A 143 1.14 -10.66 6.43
C LEU A 143 0.03 -10.59 5.37
N ARG A 144 0.11 -11.37 4.29
CA ARG A 144 -0.87 -11.38 3.18
C ARG A 144 -1.11 -9.99 2.61
N LEU A 145 -0.03 -9.23 2.43
CA LEU A 145 -0.13 -7.83 2.05
C LEU A 145 -0.89 -7.67 0.71
N PRO A 146 -1.88 -6.76 0.62
CA PRO A 146 -2.80 -6.65 -0.51
C PRO A 146 -2.15 -6.41 -1.88
N TYR A 147 -0.94 -5.84 -1.89
CA TYR A 147 -0.23 -5.55 -3.13
C TYR A 147 0.46 -6.77 -3.75
N LEU A 148 0.59 -7.87 -3.01
CA LEU A 148 1.26 -9.08 -3.48
C LEU A 148 0.43 -9.76 -4.57
N LYS A 149 1.09 -10.35 -5.56
CA LYS A 149 0.44 -10.87 -6.78
C LYS A 149 0.58 -12.38 -6.90
N THR A 150 -0.33 -12.99 -7.64
CA THR A 150 -0.19 -14.39 -8.05
C THR A 150 0.80 -14.47 -9.22
N THR A 151 1.77 -15.36 -9.13
CA THR A 151 2.73 -15.58 -10.23
C THR A 151 2.03 -16.15 -11.47
N ALA A 152 2.66 -15.99 -12.63
CA ALA A 152 2.36 -16.87 -13.76
C ALA A 152 2.57 -18.34 -13.36
N ALA A 153 1.76 -19.24 -13.93
CA ALA A 153 1.94 -20.67 -13.71
C ALA A 153 3.28 -21.15 -14.28
N LYS A 154 3.95 -22.06 -13.57
CA LYS A 154 5.21 -22.69 -13.95
C LYS A 154 5.02 -24.19 -13.99
N THR A 155 5.45 -24.82 -15.08
CA THR A 155 5.49 -26.27 -15.23
C THR A 155 6.91 -26.76 -14.97
N PHE A 156 7.07 -27.77 -14.11
CA PHE A 156 8.38 -28.33 -13.73
C PHE A 156 8.25 -29.76 -13.23
N ASP A 157 9.33 -30.53 -13.31
CA ASP A 157 9.35 -31.95 -12.93
C ASP A 157 9.58 -32.12 -11.43
N THR A 158 8.86 -33.07 -10.82
CA THR A 158 8.94 -33.41 -9.39
C THR A 158 9.07 -34.92 -9.20
N PRO A 159 9.40 -35.42 -7.98
CA PRO A 159 9.35 -36.85 -7.69
C PRO A 159 7.97 -37.50 -7.93
N GLY A 160 6.89 -36.71 -7.86
CA GLY A 160 5.52 -37.17 -8.14
C GLY A 160 5.09 -37.02 -9.61
N GLY A 161 6.01 -36.69 -10.51
CA GLY A 161 5.73 -36.34 -11.90
C GLY A 161 5.74 -34.83 -12.15
N GLN A 162 5.39 -34.44 -13.37
CA GLN A 162 5.36 -33.04 -13.76
C GLN A 162 4.17 -32.31 -13.12
N VAL A 163 4.40 -31.13 -12.55
CA VAL A 163 3.37 -30.29 -11.95
C VAL A 163 3.35 -28.91 -12.59
N THR A 164 2.17 -28.30 -12.65
CA THR A 164 1.98 -26.90 -13.05
C THR A 164 1.40 -26.13 -11.87
N LYS A 165 2.09 -25.08 -11.42
CA LYS A 165 1.72 -24.34 -10.21
C LYS A 165 1.93 -22.84 -10.35
N SER A 166 1.07 -22.07 -9.70
CA SER A 166 1.27 -20.65 -9.40
C SER A 166 1.29 -20.44 -7.90
N TRP A 167 1.92 -19.34 -7.46
CA TRP A 167 2.03 -19.00 -6.05
C TRP A 167 1.33 -17.66 -5.81
N PRO A 168 0.32 -17.61 -4.92
CA PRO A 168 -0.27 -16.35 -4.50
C PRO A 168 0.70 -15.61 -3.56
N PHE A 169 0.44 -14.33 -3.36
CA PHE A 169 1.20 -13.47 -2.45
C PHE A 169 2.69 -13.33 -2.80
N PHE A 170 3.06 -13.45 -4.07
CA PHE A 170 4.44 -13.28 -4.50
C PHE A 170 4.85 -11.79 -4.51
N PRO A 171 6.04 -11.44 -4.00
CA PRO A 171 6.52 -10.06 -3.91
C PRO A 171 6.83 -9.45 -5.28
N GLY A 172 6.70 -8.13 -5.35
CA GLY A 172 7.06 -7.33 -6.51
C GLY A 172 8.58 -7.14 -6.64
N PRO A 173 9.05 -6.54 -7.75
CA PRO A 173 10.46 -6.47 -8.09
C PRO A 173 11.29 -5.54 -7.21
N HIS A 174 10.73 -4.44 -6.69
CA HIS A 174 11.48 -3.47 -5.90
C HIS A 174 11.06 -3.47 -4.42
N ARG A 175 12.05 -3.50 -3.52
CA ARG A 175 11.90 -3.41 -2.07
C ARG A 175 12.99 -2.54 -1.49
N ASP A 176 12.66 -1.75 -0.47
CA ASP A 176 13.62 -1.03 0.35
C ASP A 176 13.92 -1.86 1.61
N PHE A 177 14.60 -3.00 1.42
CA PHE A 177 14.98 -3.84 2.56
C PHE A 177 16.13 -3.21 3.33
N ILE A 178 16.96 -2.39 2.68
CA ILE A 178 17.99 -1.56 3.35
C ILE A 178 17.37 -0.70 4.47
N GLY A 179 16.16 -0.17 4.29
CA GLY A 179 15.43 0.57 5.34
C GLY A 179 15.28 -0.19 6.67
N LEU A 180 15.22 -1.53 6.63
CA LEU A 180 15.11 -2.37 7.83
C LEU A 180 16.45 -2.62 8.54
N ASP A 181 17.59 -2.27 7.93
CA ASP A 181 18.91 -2.53 8.51
C ASP A 181 19.10 -1.82 9.85
N ARG A 182 18.54 -0.62 10.02
CA ARG A 182 18.55 0.12 11.29
C ARG A 182 17.75 -0.62 12.38
N LEU A 183 16.55 -1.09 12.05
CA LEU A 183 15.68 -1.85 12.96
C LEU A 183 16.43 -3.07 13.53
N PHE A 184 17.10 -3.83 12.67
CA PHE A 184 17.85 -5.02 13.11
C PHE A 184 19.09 -4.69 13.94
N ARG A 185 19.78 -3.57 13.66
CA ARG A 185 20.97 -3.12 14.41
C ARG A 185 20.65 -2.56 15.79
N GLU A 186 19.57 -1.80 15.92
CA GLU A 186 19.25 -1.05 17.14
C GLU A 186 18.28 -1.79 18.08
N SER A 187 17.69 -2.90 17.63
CA SER A 187 16.75 -3.71 18.44
C SER A 187 17.41 -4.31 19.69
N LEU A 188 16.88 -4.02 20.89
CA LEU A 188 17.39 -4.60 22.13
C LEU A 188 17.07 -6.11 22.23
N PRO A 189 17.95 -6.93 22.84
CA PRO A 189 17.63 -8.30 23.18
C PRO A 189 16.46 -8.37 24.18
N ALA A 190 15.55 -9.35 24.01
CA ALA A 190 14.40 -9.54 24.90
C ALA A 190 14.78 -9.83 26.37
N SER A 191 16.03 -10.21 26.63
CA SER A 191 16.53 -10.63 27.94
C SER A 191 17.11 -9.50 28.81
N GLY A 192 16.83 -8.22 28.52
CA GLY A 192 17.25 -7.12 29.41
C GLY A 192 18.76 -7.12 29.70
N GLY A 193 19.58 -7.19 28.65
CA GLY A 193 21.03 -7.10 28.79
C GLY A 193 21.42 -5.81 29.52
N ALA A 194 22.37 -5.92 30.45
CA ALA A 194 22.85 -4.80 31.26
C ALA A 194 23.18 -3.58 30.38
N LEU A 195 22.92 -2.37 30.90
CA LEU A 195 23.38 -1.10 30.33
C LEU A 195 24.89 -1.20 30.02
N GLY A 196 25.25 -1.54 28.79
CA GLY A 196 26.63 -1.83 28.39
C GLY A 196 26.77 -2.76 27.18
N ASP A 197 25.80 -3.65 26.92
CA ASP A 197 25.82 -4.54 25.74
C ASP A 197 25.22 -3.83 24.51
N GLN A 198 26.03 -2.98 23.86
CA GLN A 198 25.63 -2.03 22.81
C GLN A 198 25.32 -2.64 21.42
N GLY A 199 24.84 -3.88 21.31
CA GLY A 199 24.60 -4.48 20.00
C GLY A 199 23.22 -5.12 19.90
N GLY A 200 22.38 -4.64 18.98
CA GLY A 200 21.06 -5.21 18.75
C GLY A 200 21.08 -6.64 18.19
N LYS A 201 19.91 -7.16 17.82
CA LYS A 201 19.74 -8.57 17.43
C LYS A 201 20.59 -8.98 16.20
N MET A 202 21.02 -8.03 15.37
CA MET A 202 21.99 -8.25 14.29
C MET A 202 23.42 -7.86 14.69
N LYS A 203 24.36 -8.78 14.54
CA LYS A 203 25.80 -8.51 14.73
C LYS A 203 26.45 -8.15 13.40
N ILE A 204 27.35 -7.16 13.44
CA ILE A 204 28.10 -6.69 12.28
C ILE A 204 29.59 -6.83 12.58
N VAL A 205 30.30 -7.49 11.67
CA VAL A 205 31.77 -7.61 11.71
C VAL A 205 32.36 -7.33 10.34
N ARG A 206 33.68 -7.28 10.26
CA ARG A 206 34.40 -7.19 9.00
C ARG A 206 35.23 -8.45 8.79
N ILE A 207 35.13 -9.04 7.59
CA ILE A 207 35.99 -10.16 7.14
C ILE A 207 36.65 -9.70 5.85
N GLY A 208 37.98 -9.55 5.85
CA GLY A 208 38.66 -8.91 4.73
C GLY A 208 38.15 -7.49 4.51
N HIS A 209 37.67 -7.20 3.31
CA HIS A 209 37.01 -5.94 2.97
C HIS A 209 35.48 -5.99 3.12
N ALA A 210 34.91 -7.17 3.37
CA ALA A 210 33.47 -7.36 3.41
C ALA A 210 32.89 -6.99 4.77
N VAL A 211 31.81 -6.19 4.76
CA VAL A 211 30.91 -6.05 5.91
C VAL A 211 30.05 -7.30 5.99
N VAL A 212 30.06 -7.97 7.14
CA VAL A 212 29.30 -9.20 7.37
C VAL A 212 28.26 -8.95 8.44
N ARG A 213 26.99 -9.25 8.11
CA ARG A 213 25.85 -9.15 9.02
C ARG A 213 25.36 -10.54 9.37
N LEU A 214 25.14 -10.80 10.65
CA LEU A 214 24.61 -12.07 11.15
C LEU A 214 23.44 -11.81 12.10
N ILE A 215 22.29 -12.39 11.79
CA ILE A 215 21.07 -12.29 12.62
C ILE A 215 20.39 -13.67 12.69
N LYS A 216 19.75 -13.98 13.82
CA LYS A 216 18.89 -15.17 13.93
C LYS A 216 17.66 -15.01 13.04
N GLY A 217 17.32 -16.03 12.25
CA GLY A 217 16.17 -15.98 11.35
C GLY A 217 14.86 -15.66 12.08
N ARG A 218 14.65 -16.25 13.26
CA ARG A 218 13.48 -15.97 14.10
C ARG A 218 13.40 -14.50 14.56
N ASP A 219 14.55 -13.90 14.90
CA ASP A 219 14.62 -12.54 15.43
C ASP A 219 14.35 -11.53 14.31
N LEU A 220 14.87 -11.82 13.11
CA LEU A 220 14.56 -11.07 11.89
C LEU A 220 13.06 -11.14 11.56
N MET A 221 12.48 -12.35 11.56
CA MET A 221 11.06 -12.54 11.28
C MET A 221 10.18 -11.81 12.30
N GLU A 222 10.48 -11.93 13.59
CA GLU A 222 9.73 -11.24 14.66
C GLU A 222 9.73 -9.71 14.47
N LEU A 223 10.92 -9.11 14.31
CA LEU A 223 11.06 -7.67 14.15
C LEU A 223 10.39 -7.16 12.86
N ALA A 224 10.58 -7.87 11.75
CA ALA A 224 10.02 -7.46 10.47
C ALA A 224 8.49 -7.66 10.41
N LEU A 225 7.95 -8.72 11.02
CA LEU A 225 6.51 -8.91 11.15
C LEU A 225 5.88 -7.82 11.99
N GLU A 226 6.52 -7.42 13.08
CA GLU A 226 6.03 -6.31 13.90
C GLU A 226 6.03 -4.99 13.11
N ALA A 227 7.13 -4.68 12.42
CA ALA A 227 7.19 -3.50 11.55
C ALA A 227 6.10 -3.51 10.48
N GLY A 228 5.87 -4.65 9.81
CA GLY A 228 4.86 -4.76 8.76
C GLY A 228 3.41 -4.77 9.27
N ARG A 229 3.15 -5.16 10.53
CA ARG A 229 1.83 -4.99 11.16
C ARG A 229 1.53 -3.54 11.49
N GLN A 230 2.55 -2.77 11.88
CA GLN A 230 2.41 -1.35 12.20
C GLN A 230 2.30 -0.51 10.92
N ASP A 231 3.13 -0.80 9.91
CA ASP A 231 3.09 -0.16 8.60
C ASP A 231 3.14 -1.22 7.49
N PRO A 232 2.00 -1.54 6.84
CA PRO A 232 1.96 -2.44 5.69
C PRO A 232 2.86 -2.02 4.51
N ALA A 233 3.35 -0.79 4.49
CA ALA A 233 4.29 -0.28 3.49
C ALA A 233 5.76 -0.28 3.94
N PHE A 234 6.10 -0.94 5.06
CA PHE A 234 7.43 -0.96 5.70
C PHE A 234 8.63 -1.32 4.80
N VAL A 235 8.40 -1.94 3.63
CA VAL A 235 9.42 -2.32 2.65
C VAL A 235 9.25 -1.65 1.29
N LEU A 236 8.33 -0.70 1.17
CA LEU A 236 8.12 0.12 -0.02
C LEU A 236 8.89 1.43 0.14
N CYS A 237 9.71 1.79 -0.85
CA CYS A 237 10.47 3.03 -0.79
C CYS A 237 9.55 4.27 -0.82
N ALA A 238 10.06 5.39 -0.31
CA ALA A 238 9.37 6.68 -0.33
C ALA A 238 9.58 7.48 -1.63
N ASN A 239 10.31 6.94 -2.62
CA ASN A 239 10.60 7.65 -3.86
C ASN A 239 9.32 7.80 -4.70
N PRO A 240 8.81 9.03 -4.93
CA PRO A 240 7.57 9.25 -5.70
C PRO A 240 7.71 8.86 -7.18
N ASN A 241 8.94 8.68 -7.68
CA ASN A 241 9.22 8.25 -9.05
C ASN A 241 9.35 6.72 -9.17
N CYS A 242 9.29 5.97 -8.07
CA CYS A 242 9.28 4.51 -8.11
C CYS A 242 7.88 4.00 -8.47
N ALA A 243 7.63 3.75 -9.76
CA ALA A 243 6.33 3.30 -10.25
C ALA A 243 5.82 2.04 -9.51
N ASP A 244 6.71 1.10 -9.19
CA ASP A 244 6.37 -0.14 -8.49
C ASP A 244 5.87 0.12 -7.06
N CYS A 245 6.66 0.83 -6.23
CA CYS A 245 6.28 1.12 -4.85
C CYS A 245 5.05 2.05 -4.77
N VAL A 246 4.88 2.97 -5.72
CA VAL A 246 3.69 3.82 -5.79
C VAL A 246 2.44 2.99 -6.11
N ALA A 247 2.50 2.08 -7.08
CA ALA A 247 1.39 1.21 -7.42
C ALA A 247 1.01 0.27 -6.27
N GLN A 248 1.99 -0.29 -5.57
CA GLN A 248 1.78 -1.16 -4.42
C GLN A 248 1.21 -0.40 -3.21
N ARG A 249 1.64 0.84 -2.97
CA ARG A 249 1.04 1.71 -1.95
C ARG A 249 -0.43 2.04 -2.27
N ALA A 250 -0.73 2.27 -3.55
CA ALA A 250 -2.11 2.44 -4.00
C ALA A 250 -2.98 1.19 -3.78
N ASP A 251 -2.42 -0.02 -3.87
CA ASP A 251 -3.11 -1.27 -3.51
C ASP A 251 -3.41 -1.35 -2.01
N LEU A 252 -2.49 -0.90 -1.14
CA LEU A 252 -2.73 -0.81 0.31
C LEU A 252 -3.88 0.14 0.62
N TRP A 253 -3.86 1.33 0.02
CA TRP A 253 -4.92 2.31 0.20
C TRP A 253 -6.27 1.80 -0.31
N ARG A 254 -6.31 1.15 -1.49
CA ARG A 254 -7.54 0.49 -1.98
C ARG A 254 -8.09 -0.54 -0.99
N ALA A 255 -7.23 -1.41 -0.45
CA ALA A 255 -7.66 -2.40 0.53
C ALA A 255 -8.16 -1.74 1.82
N ARG A 256 -7.51 -0.66 2.26
CA ARG A 256 -7.93 0.12 3.43
C ARG A 256 -9.30 0.76 3.24
N PHE A 257 -9.56 1.37 2.07
CA PHE A 257 -10.85 1.98 1.75
C PHE A 257 -11.96 0.96 1.58
N ALA A 258 -11.66 -0.23 1.05
CA ALA A 258 -12.65 -1.30 0.87
C ALA A 258 -13.24 -1.83 2.19
N GLY A 259 -12.58 -1.57 3.33
CA GLY A 259 -13.07 -1.90 4.66
C GLY A 259 -13.99 -0.83 5.28
N GLU A 260 -14.18 0.32 4.63
CA GLU A 260 -15.06 1.38 5.11
C GLU A 260 -16.50 1.21 4.60
N SER A 261 -17.49 1.74 5.34
CA SER A 261 -18.89 1.66 4.94
C SER A 261 -19.25 2.59 3.79
N PHE A 262 -18.48 3.66 3.61
CA PHE A 262 -18.71 4.70 2.60
C PHE A 262 -17.95 4.42 1.30
N HIS A 263 -18.34 5.10 0.24
CA HIS A 263 -17.63 5.09 -1.03
C HIS A 263 -16.72 6.31 -1.17
N LEU A 264 -15.51 6.13 -1.72
CA LEU A 264 -14.53 7.21 -1.90
C LEU A 264 -14.45 7.65 -3.36
N ALA A 265 -14.55 8.95 -3.58
CA ALA A 265 -14.29 9.57 -4.87
C ALA A 265 -13.43 10.85 -4.74
N VAL A 266 -13.06 11.41 -5.88
CA VAL A 266 -12.27 12.65 -5.95
C VAL A 266 -12.89 13.60 -6.98
N SER A 267 -12.88 14.90 -6.69
CA SER A 267 -13.20 15.92 -7.69
C SER A 267 -12.17 15.92 -8.83
N THR A 268 -12.61 16.00 -10.09
CA THR A 268 -11.67 16.16 -11.22
C THR A 268 -10.82 17.41 -11.10
N LEU A 269 -11.35 18.51 -10.53
CA LEU A 269 -10.58 19.72 -10.26
C LEU A 269 -9.41 19.43 -9.31
N LEU A 270 -9.54 18.50 -8.37
CA LEU A 270 -8.43 18.07 -7.53
C LEU A 270 -7.49 17.09 -8.26
N ALA A 271 -8.06 16.12 -8.98
CA ALA A 271 -7.31 15.00 -9.55
C ALA A 271 -6.35 15.39 -10.69
N GLY A 272 -6.65 16.44 -11.46
CA GLY A 272 -5.76 16.88 -12.54
C GLY A 272 -6.43 17.86 -13.49
N ARG A 273 -5.69 18.34 -14.50
CA ARG A 273 -6.23 19.24 -15.53
C ARG A 273 -6.72 18.49 -16.77
N TYR A 274 -6.04 17.41 -17.13
CA TYR A 274 -6.30 16.62 -18.34
C TYR A 274 -6.59 15.15 -18.00
N LEU A 275 -7.27 14.44 -18.90
CA LEU A 275 -7.67 13.04 -18.65
C LEU A 275 -6.51 12.10 -18.29
N PRO A 276 -5.37 12.09 -19.01
CA PRO A 276 -4.26 11.20 -18.65
C PRO A 276 -3.71 11.47 -17.24
N GLU A 277 -3.59 12.76 -16.88
CA GLU A 277 -3.15 13.17 -15.55
C GLU A 277 -4.14 12.72 -14.47
N ILE A 278 -5.45 12.94 -14.67
CA ILE A 278 -6.50 12.51 -13.73
C ILE A 278 -6.44 10.98 -13.51
N ILE A 279 -6.34 10.21 -14.61
CA ILE A 279 -6.27 8.75 -14.55
C ILE A 279 -5.02 8.29 -13.78
N GLU A 280 -3.87 8.88 -14.08
CA GLU A 280 -2.62 8.56 -13.41
C GLU A 280 -2.67 8.92 -11.92
N GLN A 281 -3.09 10.13 -11.56
CA GLN A 281 -3.14 10.58 -10.17
C GLN A 281 -4.12 9.76 -9.34
N CYS A 282 -5.29 9.41 -9.88
CA CYS A 282 -6.24 8.53 -9.19
C CYS A 282 -5.66 7.12 -8.98
N ALA A 283 -4.98 6.57 -10.00
CA ALA A 283 -4.34 5.26 -9.89
C ALA A 283 -3.25 5.24 -8.80
N ARG A 284 -2.45 6.31 -8.70
CA ARG A 284 -1.43 6.51 -7.66
C ARG A 284 -2.03 6.73 -6.27
N ALA A 285 -3.18 7.39 -6.19
CA ALA A 285 -3.91 7.65 -4.96
C ALA A 285 -4.76 6.48 -4.47
N GLY A 286 -4.86 5.39 -5.23
CA GLY A 286 -5.71 4.27 -4.87
C GLY A 286 -7.21 4.54 -4.99
N ILE A 287 -7.61 5.59 -5.70
CA ILE A 287 -9.01 6.03 -5.82
C ILE A 287 -9.58 5.58 -7.17
N ARG A 288 -10.81 5.05 -7.14
CA ARG A 288 -11.53 4.58 -8.34
C ARG A 288 -12.72 5.45 -8.71
N GLY A 289 -13.33 6.15 -7.75
CA GLY A 289 -14.44 7.08 -8.01
C GLY A 289 -13.94 8.47 -8.40
N VAL A 290 -14.56 9.09 -9.39
CA VAL A 290 -14.32 10.48 -9.76
C VAL A 290 -15.65 11.24 -9.89
N GLU A 291 -15.71 12.44 -9.34
CA GLU A 291 -16.81 13.39 -9.54
C GLU A 291 -16.36 14.38 -10.62
N LEU A 292 -17.05 14.40 -11.76
CA LEU A 292 -16.69 15.23 -12.91
C LEU A 292 -17.31 16.63 -12.77
N ASP A 293 -16.49 17.60 -12.36
CA ASP A 293 -16.87 19.00 -12.14
C ASP A 293 -16.23 19.97 -13.18
N ILE A 294 -15.00 19.70 -13.60
CA ILE A 294 -14.25 20.50 -14.56
C ILE A 294 -13.25 19.63 -15.31
N LEU A 295 -13.06 19.93 -16.59
CA LEU A 295 -11.99 19.32 -17.39
C LEU A 295 -11.38 20.38 -18.29
N GLU A 296 -10.05 20.45 -18.35
CA GLU A 296 -9.32 21.40 -19.20
C GLU A 296 -9.70 22.88 -18.93
N GLY A 297 -10.15 23.19 -17.71
CA GLY A 297 -10.63 24.52 -17.33
C GLY A 297 -12.08 24.82 -17.74
N MET A 298 -12.78 23.87 -18.37
CA MET A 298 -14.18 23.99 -18.76
C MET A 298 -15.09 23.29 -17.73
N PRO A 299 -15.99 24.02 -17.04
CA PRO A 299 -16.99 23.41 -16.16
C PRO A 299 -17.89 22.43 -16.91
N VAL A 300 -18.26 21.33 -16.26
CA VAL A 300 -19.04 20.23 -16.86
C VAL A 300 -20.37 20.71 -17.43
N GLU A 301 -20.99 21.71 -16.81
CA GLU A 301 -22.23 22.35 -17.25
C GLU A 301 -22.12 23.05 -18.60
N LEU A 302 -20.91 23.47 -19.00
CA LEU A 302 -20.65 24.16 -20.26
C LEU A 302 -20.16 23.21 -21.36
N MET A 303 -19.81 21.96 -21.03
CA MET A 303 -19.31 20.99 -22.00
C MET A 303 -20.41 20.46 -22.92
N ALA A 304 -20.08 20.29 -24.20
CA ALA A 304 -20.96 19.63 -25.16
C ALA A 304 -21.21 18.15 -24.78
N ALA A 305 -22.39 17.62 -25.09
CA ALA A 305 -22.78 16.26 -24.74
C ALA A 305 -21.82 15.20 -25.31
N ASP A 306 -21.35 15.38 -26.55
CA ASP A 306 -20.40 14.44 -27.16
C ASP A 306 -19.04 14.46 -26.47
N LYS A 307 -18.55 15.64 -26.05
CA LYS A 307 -17.32 15.77 -25.26
C LYS A 307 -17.45 15.09 -23.90
N LEU A 308 -18.60 15.21 -23.24
CA LEU A 308 -18.85 14.49 -21.98
C LEU A 308 -18.88 12.99 -22.19
N LYS A 309 -19.53 12.50 -23.25
CA LYS A 309 -19.61 11.08 -23.56
C LYS A 309 -18.22 10.46 -23.79
N THR A 310 -17.37 11.13 -24.57
CA THR A 310 -15.99 10.66 -24.79
C THR A 310 -15.14 10.75 -23.53
N THR A 311 -15.32 11.81 -22.72
CA THR A 311 -14.65 11.98 -21.42
C THR A 311 -14.99 10.83 -20.47
N VAL A 312 -16.28 10.51 -20.31
CA VAL A 312 -16.74 9.42 -19.43
C VAL A 312 -16.23 8.07 -19.91
N ALA A 313 -16.19 7.84 -21.23
CA ALA A 313 -15.64 6.62 -21.81
C ALA A 313 -14.13 6.48 -21.50
N ALA A 314 -13.35 7.54 -21.67
CA ALA A 314 -11.91 7.55 -21.39
C ALA A 314 -11.60 7.32 -19.91
N LEU A 315 -12.37 7.93 -18.99
CA LEU A 315 -12.23 7.68 -17.54
C LEU A 315 -12.51 6.22 -17.20
N ARG A 316 -13.54 5.61 -17.79
CA ARG A 316 -13.88 4.18 -17.62
C ARG A 316 -12.80 3.25 -18.17
N GLU A 317 -12.23 3.57 -19.33
CA GLU A 317 -11.09 2.85 -19.90
C GLU A 317 -9.86 2.93 -18.96
N GLY A 318 -9.65 4.09 -18.34
CA GLY A 318 -8.70 4.30 -17.25
C GLY A 318 -9.05 3.62 -15.92
N LYS A 319 -10.09 2.77 -15.90
CA LYS A 319 -10.60 2.07 -14.71
C LYS A 319 -11.04 3.02 -13.60
N LEU A 320 -11.66 4.14 -13.97
CA LEU A 320 -12.35 5.07 -13.06
C LEU A 320 -13.86 5.04 -13.28
N GLU A 321 -14.60 5.09 -12.18
CA GLU A 321 -16.04 5.25 -12.15
C GLU A 321 -16.39 6.73 -12.08
N VAL A 322 -17.16 7.24 -13.03
CA VAL A 322 -17.72 8.59 -12.96
C VAL A 322 -18.96 8.56 -12.07
N THR A 323 -18.79 9.00 -10.83
CA THR A 323 -19.77 8.91 -9.74
C THR A 323 -20.89 9.93 -9.87
N ALA A 324 -20.58 11.14 -10.34
CA ALA A 324 -21.55 12.19 -10.65
C ALA A 324 -21.01 13.22 -11.64
N LEU A 325 -21.91 13.93 -12.31
CA LEU A 325 -21.61 15.22 -12.92
C LEU A 325 -21.97 16.34 -11.93
N ARG A 326 -21.03 17.24 -11.62
CA ARG A 326 -21.25 18.31 -10.64
C ARG A 326 -21.21 19.69 -11.28
N ALA A 327 -22.34 20.40 -11.23
CA ALA A 327 -22.36 21.82 -11.60
C ALA A 327 -21.68 22.66 -10.51
N ARG A 328 -20.93 23.68 -10.92
CA ARG A 328 -20.17 24.54 -10.00
C ARG A 328 -20.93 25.79 -9.57
N ALA A 329 -21.86 26.26 -10.39
CA ALA A 329 -22.61 27.48 -10.13
C ALA A 329 -24.08 27.38 -10.53
N VAL A 330 -24.90 28.25 -9.94
CA VAL A 330 -26.29 28.47 -10.36
C VAL A 330 -26.23 29.27 -11.66
N GLY A 331 -26.79 28.74 -12.76
CA GLY A 331 -26.83 29.49 -14.02
C GLY A 331 -27.32 28.69 -15.22
N MET A 332 -27.05 27.40 -15.28
CA MET A 332 -27.62 26.54 -16.32
C MET A 332 -29.03 26.07 -15.95
N LYS A 333 -29.84 25.72 -16.95
CA LYS A 333 -31.08 24.97 -16.72
C LYS A 333 -30.73 23.55 -16.22
N PRO A 334 -31.20 23.12 -15.03
CA PRO A 334 -30.88 21.80 -14.47
C PRO A 334 -31.16 20.63 -15.41
N SER A 335 -32.27 20.71 -16.17
CA SER A 335 -32.67 19.69 -17.13
C SER A 335 -31.61 19.37 -18.19
N VAL A 336 -30.78 20.36 -18.56
CA VAL A 336 -29.73 20.19 -19.57
C VAL A 336 -28.60 19.29 -19.04
N LEU A 337 -28.15 19.47 -17.79
CA LEU A 337 -27.10 18.61 -17.22
C LEU A 337 -27.61 17.22 -16.93
N ILE A 338 -28.85 17.11 -16.45
CA ILE A 338 -29.52 15.83 -16.19
C ILE A 338 -29.65 15.02 -17.49
N GLU A 339 -30.06 15.65 -18.59
CA GLU A 339 -30.12 14.99 -19.91
C GLU A 339 -28.74 14.54 -20.39
N ARG A 340 -27.71 15.38 -20.22
CA ARG A 340 -26.33 15.02 -20.56
C ARG A 340 -25.83 13.86 -19.70
N ALA A 341 -26.09 13.85 -18.40
CA ALA A 341 -25.72 12.76 -17.50
C ALA A 341 -26.32 11.43 -17.99
N ARG A 342 -27.63 11.40 -18.28
CA ARG A 342 -28.31 10.23 -18.85
C ARG A 342 -27.67 9.77 -20.17
N LYS A 343 -27.43 10.69 -21.11
CA LYS A 343 -26.82 10.37 -22.43
C LYS A 343 -25.39 9.84 -22.32
N CYS A 344 -24.66 10.23 -21.29
CA CYS A 344 -23.29 9.75 -21.02
C CYS A 344 -23.27 8.51 -20.11
N GLY A 345 -24.44 8.05 -19.65
CA GLY A 345 -24.57 6.91 -18.74
C GLY A 345 -24.04 7.19 -17.33
N VAL A 346 -24.14 8.43 -16.86
CA VAL A 346 -23.83 8.82 -15.48
C VAL A 346 -25.13 8.92 -14.71
N ALA A 347 -25.26 8.16 -13.62
CA ALA A 347 -26.53 7.96 -12.92
C ALA A 347 -26.87 9.07 -11.90
N ARG A 348 -25.92 9.97 -11.61
CA ARG A 348 -26.07 10.99 -10.56
C ARG A 348 -25.60 12.36 -11.01
N VAL A 349 -26.31 13.39 -10.55
CA VAL A 349 -25.95 14.80 -10.76
C VAL A 349 -25.91 15.51 -9.41
N VAL A 350 -24.92 16.37 -9.21
CA VAL A 350 -24.79 17.24 -8.04
C VAL A 350 -24.99 18.70 -8.49
N LEU A 351 -25.95 19.40 -7.89
CA LEU A 351 -26.29 20.78 -8.22
C LEU A 351 -26.19 21.71 -7.00
N PRO A 352 -25.92 23.00 -7.17
CA PRO A 352 -26.07 23.96 -6.09
C PRO A 352 -27.54 24.02 -5.65
N LEU A 353 -27.79 24.02 -4.34
CA LEU A 353 -29.13 24.25 -3.82
C LEU A 353 -29.59 25.67 -4.17
N ALA A 354 -30.76 25.80 -4.77
CA ALA A 354 -31.35 27.06 -5.20
C ALA A 354 -32.89 26.99 -5.13
N GLU A 355 -33.58 28.13 -5.27
CA GLU A 355 -35.04 28.19 -5.19
C GLU A 355 -35.76 27.28 -6.21
N ARG A 356 -35.14 27.07 -7.38
CA ARG A 356 -35.65 26.21 -8.46
C ARG A 356 -35.30 24.72 -8.30
N ALA A 357 -34.96 24.27 -7.08
CA ALA A 357 -34.59 22.87 -6.81
C ALA A 357 -35.71 21.87 -7.17
N GLU A 358 -36.98 22.26 -7.05
CA GLU A 358 -38.11 21.41 -7.40
C GLU A 358 -38.17 21.07 -8.90
N GLU A 359 -37.89 22.04 -9.77
CA GLU A 359 -37.81 21.81 -11.22
C GLU A 359 -36.70 20.81 -11.57
N ALA A 360 -35.57 20.88 -10.87
CA ALA A 360 -34.46 19.96 -11.05
C ALA A 360 -34.83 18.54 -10.61
N LEU A 361 -35.53 18.39 -9.48
CA LEU A 361 -36.01 17.10 -8.99
C LEU A 361 -37.00 16.44 -9.96
N ALA A 362 -37.93 17.22 -10.52
CA ALA A 362 -38.86 16.73 -11.53
C ALA A 362 -38.12 16.22 -12.78
N ALA A 363 -37.21 17.03 -13.33
CA ALA A 363 -36.41 16.65 -14.49
C ALA A 363 -35.54 15.41 -14.24
N ALA A 364 -35.00 15.27 -13.02
CA ALA A 364 -34.17 14.13 -12.63
C ALA A 364 -34.99 12.84 -12.52
N ARG A 365 -36.17 12.92 -11.90
CA ARG A 365 -37.12 11.79 -11.79
C ARG A 365 -37.54 11.27 -13.16
N ASP A 366 -37.91 12.17 -14.08
CA ASP A 366 -38.35 11.81 -15.44
C ASP A 366 -37.26 11.07 -16.23
N GLN A 367 -35.99 11.27 -15.87
CA GLN A 367 -34.83 10.68 -16.54
C GLN A 367 -34.16 9.55 -15.75
N GLY A 368 -34.68 9.19 -14.57
CA GLY A 368 -34.09 8.17 -13.70
C GLY A 368 -32.71 8.53 -13.17
N ILE A 369 -32.44 9.83 -12.97
CA ILE A 369 -31.15 10.34 -12.47
C ILE A 369 -31.27 10.66 -10.98
N ALA A 370 -30.33 10.16 -10.18
CA ALA A 370 -30.20 10.55 -8.79
C ALA A 370 -29.71 12.01 -8.69
N LEU A 371 -30.35 12.79 -7.83
CA LEU A 371 -30.04 14.20 -7.67
C LEU A 371 -29.65 14.51 -6.22
N SER A 372 -28.50 15.15 -6.06
CA SER A 372 -28.08 15.71 -4.79
C SER A 372 -27.81 17.21 -4.91
N PHE A 373 -28.06 17.93 -3.82
CA PHE A 373 -27.81 19.35 -3.73
C PHE A 373 -26.70 19.66 -2.75
N PHE A 374 -25.84 20.64 -3.02
CA PHE A 374 -24.87 21.15 -2.04
C PHE A 374 -25.20 22.56 -1.58
N ASN A 375 -24.85 22.88 -0.34
CA ASN A 375 -24.97 24.23 0.21
C ASN A 375 -24.00 25.18 -0.49
N THR A 376 -24.52 26.35 -0.87
CA THR A 376 -23.74 27.44 -1.47
C THR A 376 -23.61 28.59 -0.48
N MET A 377 -24.52 29.57 -0.55
CA MET A 377 -24.54 30.76 0.30
C MET A 377 -25.60 30.68 1.42
N PHE A 378 -26.32 29.57 1.51
CA PHE A 378 -27.36 29.36 2.52
C PHE A 378 -26.78 28.77 3.78
N ASP A 379 -27.19 29.33 4.92
CA ASP A 379 -26.91 28.75 6.23
C ASP A 379 -27.67 27.43 6.44
N SER A 380 -27.39 26.74 7.54
CA SER A 380 -27.98 25.42 7.80
C SER A 380 -29.49 25.47 8.04
N GLU A 381 -30.02 26.59 8.54
CA GLU A 381 -31.45 26.77 8.78
C GLU A 381 -32.21 26.94 7.47
N GLN A 382 -31.72 27.82 6.60
CA GLN A 382 -32.23 28.07 5.26
C GLN A 382 -32.16 26.80 4.42
N THR A 383 -31.00 26.15 4.38
CA THR A 383 -30.79 24.88 3.66
C THR A 383 -31.79 23.83 4.15
N SER A 384 -31.93 23.66 5.46
CA SER A 384 -32.87 22.69 6.02
C SER A 384 -34.33 23.03 5.68
N ALA A 385 -34.71 24.29 5.74
CA ALA A 385 -36.07 24.72 5.44
C ALA A 385 -36.44 24.44 3.98
N MET A 386 -35.51 24.66 3.06
CA MET A 386 -35.68 24.32 1.64
C MET A 386 -35.85 22.81 1.43
N LEU A 387 -34.97 21.98 1.99
CA LEU A 387 -35.04 20.52 1.85
C LEU A 387 -36.32 19.94 2.49
N LEU A 388 -36.73 20.44 3.65
CA LEU A 388 -37.98 20.03 4.31
C LEU A 388 -39.21 20.45 3.50
N ARG A 389 -39.18 21.63 2.87
CA ARG A 389 -40.26 22.07 1.96
C ARG A 389 -40.40 21.13 0.77
N LEU A 390 -39.28 20.75 0.15
CA LEU A 390 -39.28 19.77 -0.96
C LEU A 390 -39.82 18.42 -0.49
N LYS A 391 -39.39 17.95 0.70
CA LYS A 391 -39.89 16.72 1.29
C LYS A 391 -41.39 16.76 1.59
N GLY A 392 -41.89 17.88 2.10
CA GLY A 392 -43.33 18.10 2.34
C GLY A 392 -44.18 18.05 1.06
N LYS A 393 -43.57 18.30 -0.11
CA LYS A 393 -44.20 18.14 -1.42
C LYS A 393 -44.07 16.72 -2.01
N GLY A 394 -43.53 15.77 -1.25
CA GLY A 394 -43.38 14.37 -1.66
C GLY A 394 -42.06 14.04 -2.36
N TRP A 395 -41.10 14.96 -2.42
CA TRP A 395 -39.77 14.68 -2.96
C TRP A 395 -38.84 14.04 -1.92
N ASN A 396 -37.79 13.36 -2.39
CA ASN A 396 -36.71 12.84 -1.53
C ASN A 396 -35.35 13.40 -1.98
N PRO A 397 -35.00 14.65 -1.63
CA PRO A 397 -33.77 15.27 -2.09
C PRO A 397 -32.54 14.68 -1.40
N GLY A 398 -31.51 14.33 -2.17
CA GLY A 398 -30.16 14.08 -1.64
C GLY A 398 -29.47 15.40 -1.29
N PHE A 399 -28.52 15.32 -0.35
CA PHE A 399 -27.74 16.47 0.09
C PHE A 399 -26.24 16.14 0.20
N THR A 400 -25.44 16.78 -0.65
CA THR A 400 -23.98 16.84 -0.56
C THR A 400 -23.61 17.88 0.49
N PHE A 401 -23.17 17.41 1.65
CA PHE A 401 -22.79 18.27 2.76
C PHE A 401 -21.42 18.89 2.50
N SER A 402 -21.38 20.19 2.16
CA SER A 402 -20.14 20.96 2.07
C SER A 402 -19.86 21.63 3.43
N ALA A 403 -18.97 21.02 4.21
CA ALA A 403 -18.61 21.53 5.53
C ALA A 403 -17.91 22.89 5.46
N THR A 404 -17.05 23.08 4.47
CA THR A 404 -16.36 24.37 4.20
C THR A 404 -17.36 25.47 3.81
N GLY A 405 -18.44 25.13 3.10
CA GLY A 405 -19.52 26.07 2.80
C GLY A 405 -20.18 26.64 4.06
N PHE A 406 -20.47 25.79 5.06
CA PHE A 406 -21.04 26.25 6.34
C PHE A 406 -20.02 26.98 7.21
N ALA A 407 -18.77 26.52 7.25
CA ALA A 407 -17.70 27.20 7.99
C ALA A 407 -17.51 28.65 7.49
N ARG A 408 -17.57 28.89 6.18
CA ARG A 408 -17.48 30.25 5.61
C ARG A 408 -18.62 31.19 6.02
N LEU A 409 -19.74 30.65 6.50
CA LEU A 409 -20.86 31.40 7.05
C LEU A 409 -20.74 31.58 8.58
N GLY A 410 -19.62 31.19 9.18
CA GLY A 410 -19.37 31.25 10.62
C GLY A 410 -20.05 30.14 11.42
N GLU A 411 -20.62 29.12 10.76
CA GLU A 411 -21.23 27.99 11.45
C GLU A 411 -20.18 26.95 11.87
N LYS A 412 -20.54 26.14 12.88
CA LYS A 412 -19.82 24.91 13.25
C LYS A 412 -20.48 23.72 12.55
N PRO A 413 -19.89 23.16 11.48
CA PRO A 413 -20.61 22.23 10.60
C PRO A 413 -21.06 20.93 11.28
N PHE A 414 -20.28 20.35 12.18
CA PHE A 414 -20.65 19.15 12.92
C PHE A 414 -21.64 19.45 14.06
N LEU A 415 -21.29 20.40 14.94
CA LEU A 415 -22.07 20.68 16.16
C LEU A 415 -23.38 21.42 15.86
N GLY A 416 -23.40 22.25 14.84
CA GLY A 416 -24.55 23.05 14.42
C GLY A 416 -25.30 22.40 13.26
N SER A 417 -24.70 22.45 12.07
CA SER A 417 -25.37 22.26 10.79
C SER A 417 -25.80 20.79 10.57
N TYR A 418 -24.90 19.84 10.80
CA TYR A 418 -25.12 18.42 10.58
C TYR A 418 -26.10 17.82 11.60
N LYS A 419 -25.80 17.95 12.90
CA LYS A 419 -26.54 17.27 13.98
C LYS A 419 -27.99 17.72 14.11
N LYS A 420 -28.30 19.00 13.83
CA LYS A 420 -29.61 19.55 14.17
C LYS A 420 -30.70 19.24 13.14
N LYS A 421 -30.39 19.26 11.84
CA LYS A 421 -31.46 19.22 10.81
C LYS A 421 -31.10 18.51 9.50
N LEU A 422 -29.84 18.52 9.08
CA LEU A 422 -29.44 18.10 7.73
C LEU A 422 -29.10 16.62 7.59
N ARG A 423 -28.63 15.95 8.65
CA ARG A 423 -28.18 14.54 8.64
C ARG A 423 -29.03 13.59 7.81
N ARG A 424 -30.36 13.70 7.89
CA ARG A 424 -31.33 12.78 7.23
C ARG A 424 -31.35 12.86 5.70
N PHE A 425 -30.77 13.92 5.14
CA PHE A 425 -30.71 14.13 3.69
C PHE A 425 -29.30 13.84 3.14
N VAL A 426 -28.30 13.73 4.01
CA VAL A 426 -26.90 13.62 3.59
C VAL A 426 -26.69 12.31 2.84
N ASP A 427 -26.27 12.41 1.58
CA ASP A 427 -25.86 11.28 0.72
C ASP A 427 -24.40 11.39 0.27
N GLN A 428 -23.77 12.54 0.53
CA GLN A 428 -22.36 12.79 0.28
C GLN A 428 -21.78 13.78 1.29
N LEU A 429 -20.51 13.62 1.66
CA LEU A 429 -19.69 14.61 2.36
C LEU A 429 -18.56 15.05 1.42
N ASP A 430 -18.44 16.36 1.20
CA ASP A 430 -17.23 16.91 0.59
C ASP A 430 -16.14 17.00 1.66
N VAL A 431 -15.06 16.24 1.48
CA VAL A 431 -13.93 16.15 2.40
C VAL A 431 -12.95 17.27 2.06
N GLU A 432 -13.15 18.40 2.73
CA GLU A 432 -12.33 19.59 2.65
C GLU A 432 -12.28 20.29 4.02
N ASP A 433 -11.25 21.09 4.26
CA ASP A 433 -11.15 21.91 5.47
C ASP A 433 -10.67 23.35 5.19
N CYS A 434 -11.19 24.31 5.95
CA CYS A 434 -10.84 25.73 5.84
C CYS A 434 -11.08 26.47 7.15
N LEU A 435 -10.43 27.62 7.33
CA LEU A 435 -10.79 28.58 8.37
C LEU A 435 -12.15 29.25 8.06
N PHE A 436 -12.73 29.94 9.03
CA PHE A 436 -13.99 30.69 8.85
C PHE A 436 -13.92 31.74 7.74
N ASP A 437 -12.74 32.30 7.46
CA ASP A 437 -12.53 33.25 6.35
C ASP A 437 -12.41 32.58 4.97
N GLY A 438 -12.48 31.25 4.93
CA GLY A 438 -12.39 30.43 3.72
C GLY A 438 -10.97 30.00 3.35
N THR A 439 -9.94 30.41 4.11
CA THR A 439 -8.55 30.00 3.88
C THR A 439 -8.42 28.47 3.98
N PRO A 440 -7.98 27.77 2.92
CA PRO A 440 -7.83 26.32 2.95
C PRO A 440 -6.86 25.85 4.04
N GLN A 441 -7.22 24.77 4.74
CA GLN A 441 -6.38 24.14 5.75
C GLN A 441 -6.23 22.63 5.49
N PRO A 442 -5.13 21.99 5.94
CA PRO A 442 -5.05 20.54 5.94
C PRO A 442 -6.25 19.93 6.70
N LEU A 443 -6.64 18.71 6.33
CA LEU A 443 -7.78 18.04 6.97
C LEU A 443 -7.60 17.99 8.49
N ALA A 444 -8.64 18.41 9.23
CA ALA A 444 -8.67 18.48 10.69
C ALA A 444 -7.84 19.63 11.32
N HIS A 445 -7.45 20.63 10.54
CA HIS A 445 -6.77 21.85 11.02
C HIS A 445 -7.59 23.14 10.85
N GLY A 446 -8.75 23.07 10.22
CA GLY A 446 -9.63 24.23 10.04
C GLY A 446 -10.87 24.18 10.94
N ASN A 447 -11.88 24.93 10.51
CA ASN A 447 -13.17 25.07 11.18
C ASN A 447 -14.27 24.22 10.53
N ALA A 448 -13.94 23.37 9.55
CA ALA A 448 -14.94 22.52 8.88
C ALA A 448 -15.38 21.31 9.74
N GLU A 449 -14.70 21.03 10.86
CA GLU A 449 -14.97 19.88 11.74
C GLU A 449 -14.99 18.54 10.97
N ILE A 450 -14.08 18.40 9.98
CA ILE A 450 -14.12 17.27 9.04
C ILE A 450 -13.82 15.93 9.72
N LYS A 451 -12.98 15.94 10.75
CA LYS A 451 -12.67 14.75 11.55
C LYS A 451 -13.93 14.23 12.23
N GLU A 452 -14.67 15.12 12.89
CA GLU A 452 -15.89 14.80 13.63
C GLU A 452 -17.00 14.33 12.68
N LEU A 453 -17.13 14.94 11.50
CA LEU A 453 -18.08 14.54 10.46
C LEU A 453 -17.78 13.14 9.92
N ILE A 454 -16.53 12.82 9.58
CA ILE A 454 -16.15 11.48 9.13
C ILE A 454 -16.41 10.45 10.24
N SER A 455 -16.01 10.76 11.48
CA SER A 455 -16.20 9.88 12.64
C SER A 455 -17.68 9.53 12.86
N ILE A 456 -18.58 10.51 12.85
CA ILE A 456 -20.01 10.25 13.06
C ILE A 456 -20.65 9.49 11.89
N LEU A 457 -20.21 9.73 10.65
CA LEU A 457 -20.70 9.02 9.48
C LEU A 457 -20.29 7.55 9.51
N ARG A 458 -19.03 7.26 9.86
CA ARG A 458 -18.53 5.88 10.07
C ARG A 458 -19.31 5.18 11.18
N CYS A 459 -19.53 5.84 12.33
CA CYS A 459 -20.32 5.29 13.43
C CYS A 459 -21.77 4.99 13.05
N ALA A 460 -22.32 5.71 12.06
CA ALA A 460 -23.67 5.53 11.55
C ALA A 460 -23.74 4.54 10.38
N SER A 461 -22.64 3.85 10.04
CA SER A 461 -22.53 2.96 8.87
C SER A 461 -22.98 3.63 7.57
N PHE A 462 -22.59 4.90 7.40
CA PHE A 462 -22.93 5.68 6.22
C PHE A 462 -22.44 5.00 4.95
N ASP A 463 -23.35 4.82 3.98
CA ASP A 463 -23.16 4.14 2.69
C ASP A 463 -23.11 5.11 1.49
N GLY A 464 -23.03 6.41 1.76
CA GLY A 464 -22.90 7.45 0.74
C GLY A 464 -21.46 7.74 0.34
N TRP A 465 -21.26 8.88 -0.31
CA TRP A 465 -19.96 9.27 -0.87
C TRP A 465 -19.16 10.19 0.06
N LEU A 466 -17.88 9.91 0.24
CA LEU A 466 -16.89 10.88 0.69
C LEU A 466 -16.10 11.31 -0.54
N VAL A 467 -16.14 12.59 -0.88
CA VAL A 467 -15.46 13.14 -2.06
C VAL A 467 -14.30 14.01 -1.61
N LEU A 468 -13.07 13.62 -1.94
CA LEU A 468 -11.90 14.49 -1.75
C LEU A 468 -12.06 15.71 -2.68
N GLY A 469 -12.33 16.85 -2.06
CA GLY A 469 -12.72 18.07 -2.77
C GLY A 469 -11.53 18.97 -3.12
N ALA A 470 -11.75 19.86 -4.09
CA ALA A 470 -10.71 20.74 -4.62
C ALA A 470 -10.41 21.97 -3.76
N GLY A 471 -11.18 22.24 -2.70
CA GLY A 471 -10.94 23.33 -1.76
C GLY A 471 -9.52 23.30 -1.15
N ASN A 472 -8.92 22.11 -1.05
CA ASN A 472 -7.56 21.93 -0.53
C ASN A 472 -6.49 21.68 -1.61
N ARG A 473 -6.80 21.87 -2.91
CA ARG A 473 -5.86 21.66 -4.02
C ARG A 473 -4.52 22.40 -3.85
N GLY A 474 -4.52 23.57 -3.22
CA GLY A 474 -3.31 24.35 -2.97
C GLY A 474 -2.37 23.80 -1.90
N LEU A 475 -2.77 22.74 -1.18
CA LEU A 475 -2.05 22.22 0.01
C LEU A 475 -1.25 20.94 -0.26
N GLY A 476 -1.25 20.45 -1.50
CA GLY A 476 -0.54 19.24 -1.92
C GLY A 476 -1.16 18.57 -3.15
N SER A 477 -0.47 17.56 -3.65
CA SER A 477 -0.93 16.63 -4.66
C SER A 477 -2.09 15.76 -4.17
N LEU A 478 -2.80 15.09 -5.10
CA LEU A 478 -3.83 14.12 -4.75
C LEU A 478 -3.28 12.97 -3.89
N SER A 479 -2.06 12.49 -4.18
CA SER A 479 -1.44 11.41 -3.39
C SER A 479 -1.16 11.83 -1.94
N GLU A 480 -0.73 13.08 -1.71
CA GLU A 480 -0.53 13.61 -0.35
C GLU A 480 -1.86 13.76 0.39
N MET A 481 -2.92 14.21 -0.29
CA MET A 481 -4.25 14.29 0.31
C MET A 481 -4.83 12.91 0.64
N ALA A 482 -4.70 11.93 -0.25
CA ALA A 482 -5.10 10.56 0.02
C ALA A 482 -4.35 9.99 1.23
N GLY A 483 -3.04 10.24 1.33
CA GLY A 483 -2.23 9.86 2.50
C GLY A 483 -2.71 10.50 3.80
N ARG A 484 -2.99 11.82 3.79
CA ARG A 484 -3.57 12.53 4.95
C ARG A 484 -4.94 11.97 5.33
N PHE A 485 -5.78 11.66 4.35
CA PHE A 485 -7.10 11.07 4.57
C PHE A 485 -7.00 9.68 5.20
N VAL A 486 -6.09 8.82 4.71
CA VAL A 486 -5.82 7.51 5.33
C VAL A 486 -5.34 7.67 6.77
N GLY A 487 -4.36 8.54 7.02
CA GLY A 487 -3.89 8.81 8.39
C GLY A 487 -4.99 9.35 9.32
N LEU A 488 -5.91 10.15 8.78
CA LEU A 488 -7.08 10.63 9.51
C LEU A 488 -8.05 9.48 9.86
N LEU A 489 -8.28 8.54 8.95
CA LEU A 489 -9.11 7.35 9.20
C LEU A 489 -8.50 6.39 10.22
N ASP A 490 -7.17 6.24 10.21
CA ASP A 490 -6.46 5.34 11.13
C ASP A 490 -6.33 5.91 12.56
N ALA A 491 -6.44 7.24 12.70
CA ALA A 491 -6.45 7.93 13.99
C ALA A 491 -7.83 8.02 14.66
N MET A 492 -8.88 7.46 14.03
CA MET A 492 -10.28 7.43 14.51
C MET A 492 -10.74 6.00 14.77
#